data_AF-H2XKM9-F1
#
_entry.id   AF-H2XKM9-F1
#
_cell.length_a   1.000
_cell.length_b   1.000
_cell.length_c   1.000
_cell.angle_alpha   90.00
_cell.angle_beta   90.00
_cell.angle_gamma   90.00
#
_symmetry.space_group_name_H-M   'P 1'
#
loop_
_entity.id
_entity.type
_entity.pdbx_description
1 polymer ?
#
loop_
_entity_poly.entity_id
_entity_poly.type
_entity_poly.pdbx_seq_one_letter_code
_entity_poly.pdbx_strand_id
1 'polypeptide(L)'
;MSVTLSTTPASDTEMTIDGNINQTEKTLTELLDLSLGTPEIGAVNFNILHTLLGSILNRLDLQNVVTEVSTDHLPVVKSRSVEVLDKKVSQMENRLEVLNQLPSNTEIIEKAKSGTAINSAADVWQHLQLQKQVETNETGIEKALSLIDDLLREIRDLKVRQEQMEKDMKQFTDQAGDLSSI
;
A
#
# COMPACT_ATOMS: atom_id res chain seq x y z
N MET A 1 -63.36 -37.65 1.41
CA MET A 1 -63.26 -37.09 0.04
C MET A 1 -61.79 -37.05 -0.32
N SER A 2 -61.39 -37.86 -1.29
CA SER A 2 -59.99 -38.12 -1.65
C SER A 2 -59.50 -37.04 -2.61
N VAL A 3 -58.37 -36.41 -2.31
CA VAL A 3 -57.68 -35.49 -3.21
C VAL A 3 -56.67 -36.31 -4.03
N THR A 4 -56.91 -36.43 -5.33
CA THR A 4 -56.00 -37.08 -6.28
C THR A 4 -55.11 -36.05 -6.96
N LEU A 5 -53.79 -36.31 -6.92
CA LEU A 5 -52.75 -35.64 -7.71
C LEU A 5 -53.10 -35.63 -9.20
N SER A 6 -52.73 -34.55 -9.90
CA SER A 6 -52.40 -34.64 -11.32
C SER A 6 -51.14 -33.85 -11.64
N THR A 7 -50.12 -34.64 -11.94
CA THR A 7 -48.85 -34.41 -12.60
C THR A 7 -48.90 -33.45 -13.79
N THR A 8 -47.82 -32.66 -13.89
CA THR A 8 -47.31 -31.87 -15.00
C THR A 8 -47.41 -32.56 -16.37
N PRO A 9 -47.32 -31.79 -17.46
CA PRO A 9 -46.17 -32.02 -18.32
C PRO A 9 -45.42 -30.74 -18.66
N ALA A 10 -44.10 -30.88 -18.68
CA ALA A 10 -43.14 -29.90 -19.17
C ALA A 10 -43.37 -29.60 -20.65
N SER A 11 -43.20 -28.33 -21.04
CA SER A 11 -42.84 -27.94 -22.39
C SER A 11 -41.95 -26.71 -22.30
N ASP A 12 -40.66 -26.99 -22.52
CA ASP A 12 -39.70 -26.22 -23.28
C ASP A 12 -39.52 -24.73 -22.98
N THR A 13 -38.36 -24.52 -22.36
CA THR A 13 -37.44 -23.41 -22.51
C THR A 13 -37.47 -22.75 -23.89
N GLU A 14 -38.10 -21.57 -23.98
CA GLU A 14 -37.62 -20.48 -24.82
C GLU A 14 -37.35 -19.27 -23.92
N MET A 15 -36.10 -19.18 -23.46
CA MET A 15 -35.55 -17.94 -22.96
C MET A 15 -35.17 -17.12 -24.19
N THR A 16 -36.12 -16.35 -24.71
CA THR A 16 -35.82 -15.24 -25.62
C THR A 16 -35.02 -14.21 -24.82
N ILE A 17 -33.70 -14.34 -24.84
CA ILE A 17 -32.81 -13.24 -24.48
C ILE A 17 -32.81 -12.32 -25.70
N ASP A 18 -33.81 -11.43 -25.75
CA ASP A 18 -33.71 -10.23 -26.57
C ASP A 18 -32.55 -9.41 -26.00
N GLY A 19 -31.38 -9.60 -26.61
CA GLY A 19 -30.23 -8.75 -26.45
C GLY A 19 -30.51 -7.38 -27.07
N ASN A 20 -31.35 -6.58 -26.43
CA ASN A 20 -31.42 -5.15 -26.69
C ASN A 20 -30.66 -4.42 -25.58
N ILE A 21 -29.34 -4.39 -25.72
CA ILE A 21 -28.46 -3.55 -24.91
C ILE A 21 -28.75 -2.08 -25.21
N ASN A 22 -29.76 -1.51 -24.54
CA ASN A 22 -29.97 -0.08 -24.31
C ASN A 22 -29.51 0.84 -25.45
N GLN A 23 -30.16 0.79 -26.61
CA GLN A 23 -30.14 1.93 -27.52
C GLN A 23 -31.06 3.01 -26.94
N THR A 24 -30.60 3.71 -25.91
CA THR A 24 -31.29 4.90 -25.40
C THR A 24 -31.07 6.02 -26.41
N GLU A 25 -31.92 6.10 -27.43
CA GLU A 25 -31.93 7.24 -28.35
C GLU A 25 -32.24 8.50 -27.54
N LYS A 26 -31.22 9.33 -27.34
CA LYS A 26 -31.34 10.63 -26.70
C LYS A 26 -31.17 11.72 -27.74
N THR A 27 -31.99 12.76 -27.64
CA THR A 27 -31.84 13.95 -28.47
C THR A 27 -30.54 14.69 -28.11
N LEU A 28 -29.99 15.46 -29.06
CA LEU A 28 -28.75 16.23 -28.84
C LEU A 28 -28.88 17.20 -27.66
N THR A 29 -30.09 17.74 -27.42
CA THR A 29 -30.38 18.59 -26.27
C THR A 29 -30.24 17.83 -24.95
N GLU A 30 -30.75 16.60 -24.89
CA GLU A 30 -30.59 15.75 -23.70
C GLU A 30 -29.13 15.32 -23.47
N LEU A 31 -28.37 15.07 -24.55
CA LEU A 31 -26.92 14.85 -24.45
C LEU A 31 -26.20 16.11 -23.97
N LEU A 32 -26.62 17.30 -24.38
CA LEU A 32 -26.05 18.57 -23.92
C LEU A 32 -26.32 18.81 -22.44
N ASP A 33 -27.57 18.64 -22.00
CA ASP A 33 -27.97 18.80 -20.60
C ASP A 33 -27.27 17.78 -19.70
N LEU A 34 -27.12 16.54 -20.18
CA LEU A 34 -26.41 15.48 -19.46
C LEU A 34 -24.88 15.66 -19.49
N SER A 35 -24.34 16.36 -20.51
CA SER A 35 -22.93 16.74 -20.58
C SER A 35 -22.58 17.90 -19.67
N LEU A 36 -23.49 18.86 -19.48
CA LEU A 36 -23.27 20.09 -18.72
C LEU A 36 -23.62 19.99 -17.23
N GLY A 37 -24.16 18.85 -16.79
CA GLY A 37 -24.29 18.53 -15.39
C GLY A 37 -25.60 18.99 -14.78
N THR A 38 -26.52 18.04 -14.65
CA THR A 38 -27.33 17.91 -13.43
C THR A 38 -26.79 16.66 -12.70
N PRO A 39 -26.51 16.68 -11.38
CA PRO A 39 -26.89 17.67 -10.37
C PRO A 39 -25.74 18.48 -9.72
N GLU A 40 -24.46 18.32 -10.11
CA GLU A 40 -23.36 19.11 -9.53
C GLU A 40 -22.95 20.28 -10.43
N ILE A 41 -23.18 21.51 -9.94
CA ILE A 41 -22.82 22.76 -10.63
C ILE A 41 -21.31 22.75 -10.94
N GLY A 42 -20.97 22.70 -12.22
CA GLY A 42 -19.59 22.78 -12.71
C GLY A 42 -18.94 21.44 -13.09
N ALA A 43 -19.63 20.31 -12.93
CA ALA A 43 -19.14 19.01 -13.38
C ALA A 43 -19.60 18.70 -14.81
N VAL A 44 -18.65 18.68 -15.76
CA VAL A 44 -18.92 18.30 -17.16
C VAL A 44 -18.69 16.81 -17.35
N ASN A 45 -19.66 16.11 -17.93
CA ASN A 45 -19.51 14.71 -18.32
C ASN A 45 -18.86 14.61 -19.70
N PHE A 46 -17.53 14.49 -19.72
CA PHE A 46 -16.74 14.41 -20.97
C PHE A 46 -17.09 13.23 -21.87
N ASN A 47 -17.57 12.11 -21.32
CA ASN A 47 -17.97 10.96 -22.12
C ASN A 47 -19.20 11.30 -22.98
N ILE A 48 -20.13 12.06 -22.41
CA ILE A 48 -21.36 12.46 -23.06
C ILE A 48 -21.08 13.66 -23.98
N LEU A 49 -20.21 14.59 -23.55
CA LEU A 49 -19.78 15.70 -24.38
C LEU A 49 -19.06 15.22 -25.64
N HIS A 50 -18.19 14.22 -25.51
CA HIS A 50 -17.52 13.59 -26.64
C HIS A 50 -18.52 12.93 -27.59
N THR A 51 -19.52 12.24 -27.04
CA THR A 51 -20.59 11.61 -27.84
C THR A 51 -21.46 12.66 -28.55
N LEU A 52 -21.79 13.76 -27.88
CA LEU A 52 -22.48 14.90 -28.44
C LEU A 52 -21.67 15.53 -29.58
N LEU A 53 -20.41 15.84 -29.32
CA LEU A 53 -19.50 16.46 -30.28
C LEU A 53 -19.30 15.54 -31.49
N GLY A 54 -19.06 14.24 -31.28
CA GLY A 54 -18.97 13.26 -32.36
C GLY A 54 -20.25 13.16 -33.19
N SER A 55 -21.42 13.22 -32.54
CA SER A 55 -22.71 13.23 -33.23
C SER A 55 -22.92 14.50 -34.05
N ILE A 56 -22.47 15.66 -33.56
CA ILE A 56 -22.50 16.93 -34.29
C ILE A 56 -21.53 16.89 -35.48
N LEU A 57 -20.31 16.40 -35.29
CA LEU A 57 -19.34 16.24 -36.40
C LEU A 57 -19.89 15.32 -37.50
N ASN A 58 -20.56 14.22 -37.12
CA ASN A 58 -21.16 13.30 -38.08
C ASN A 58 -22.33 13.93 -38.84
N ARG A 59 -23.19 14.70 -38.15
CA ARG A 59 -24.32 15.41 -38.80
C ARG A 59 -23.86 16.57 -39.70
N LEU A 60 -22.70 17.16 -39.44
CA LEU A 60 -22.12 18.26 -40.22
C LEU A 60 -21.10 17.80 -41.27
N ASP A 61 -20.84 16.50 -41.38
CA ASP A 61 -19.84 15.88 -42.27
C ASP A 61 -18.40 16.42 -42.09
N LEU A 62 -18.04 16.78 -40.85
CA LEU A 62 -16.74 17.39 -40.52
C LEU A 62 -15.68 16.37 -40.05
N GLN A 63 -15.95 15.07 -40.22
CA GLN A 63 -15.14 13.99 -39.64
C GLN A 63 -13.72 13.89 -40.21
N ASN A 64 -13.51 14.41 -41.43
CA ASN A 64 -12.23 14.30 -42.15
C ASN A 64 -11.54 15.66 -42.37
N VAL A 65 -11.98 16.70 -41.66
CA VAL A 65 -11.39 18.03 -41.74
C VAL A 65 -10.15 18.08 -40.84
N VAL A 66 -8.97 18.15 -41.46
CA VAL A 66 -7.69 18.27 -40.75
C VAL A 66 -7.57 19.67 -40.17
N THR A 67 -7.51 19.77 -38.84
CA THR A 67 -7.26 21.02 -38.12
C THR A 67 -5.87 20.98 -37.49
N GLU A 68 -5.09 22.04 -37.70
CA GLU A 68 -3.77 22.19 -37.08
C GLU A 68 -3.96 22.54 -35.59
N VAL A 69 -3.74 21.56 -34.72
CA VAL A 69 -3.75 21.78 -33.27
C VAL A 69 -2.33 22.15 -32.82
N SER A 70 -2.10 23.42 -32.49
CA SER A 70 -0.84 23.85 -31.87
C SER A 70 -0.66 23.14 -30.52
N THR A 71 0.36 22.28 -30.44
CA THR A 71 0.66 21.46 -29.26
C THR A 71 1.25 22.23 -28.08
N ASP A 72 1.52 23.52 -28.24
CA ASP A 72 2.17 24.38 -27.24
C ASP A 72 1.31 24.68 -26.01
N HIS A 73 0.02 24.35 -26.05
CA HIS A 73 -0.94 24.56 -24.95
C HIS A 73 -1.53 23.26 -24.37
N LEU A 74 -1.00 22.09 -24.72
CA LEU A 74 -1.44 20.86 -24.07
C LEU A 74 -1.06 20.91 -22.59
N PRO A 75 -2.02 20.75 -21.65
CA PRO A 75 -1.69 20.69 -20.25
C PRO A 75 -0.83 19.44 -20.06
N VAL A 76 0.45 19.65 -19.76
CA VAL A 76 1.29 18.62 -19.16
C VAL A 76 0.53 18.19 -17.91
N VAL A 77 -0.12 17.03 -17.98
CA VAL A 77 -0.77 16.38 -16.85
C VAL A 77 0.35 16.02 -15.89
N LYS A 78 0.81 17.01 -15.11
CA LYS A 78 1.80 16.81 -14.06
C LYS A 78 1.05 16.20 -12.88
N SER A 79 0.67 14.94 -13.08
CA SER A 79 0.77 13.77 -12.19
C SER A 79 0.62 13.95 -10.68
N ARG A 80 0.04 15.03 -10.16
CA ARG A 80 -0.22 15.16 -8.72
C ARG A 80 -1.20 14.09 -8.25
N SER A 81 -2.19 13.77 -9.10
CA SER A 81 -3.08 12.63 -8.88
C SER A 81 -2.33 11.31 -8.95
N VAL A 82 -1.39 11.15 -9.90
CA VAL A 82 -0.59 9.92 -10.06
C VAL A 82 0.34 9.71 -8.86
N GLU A 83 1.00 10.77 -8.34
CA GLU A 83 1.81 10.71 -7.13
C GLU A 83 0.98 10.37 -5.89
N VAL A 84 -0.24 10.90 -5.78
CA VAL A 84 -1.16 10.57 -4.68
C VAL A 84 -1.66 9.14 -4.80
N LEU A 85 -1.96 8.67 -6.02
CA LEU A 85 -2.33 7.29 -6.31
C LEU A 85 -1.17 6.35 -5.99
N ASP A 86 0.06 6.68 -6.39
CA ASP A 86 1.27 5.91 -6.11
C ASP A 86 1.49 5.77 -4.59
N LYS A 87 1.44 6.88 -3.86
CA LYS A 87 1.51 6.86 -2.39
C LYS A 87 0.39 6.03 -1.76
N LYS A 88 -0.84 6.10 -2.29
CA LYS A 88 -1.96 5.29 -1.80
C LYS A 88 -1.81 3.81 -2.13
N VAL A 89 -1.26 3.48 -3.29
CA VAL A 89 -0.96 2.10 -3.72
C VAL A 89 0.11 1.53 -2.81
N SER A 90 1.22 2.24 -2.55
CA SER A 90 2.24 1.77 -1.61
C SER A 90 1.70 1.57 -0.18
N GLN A 91 0.80 2.44 0.28
CA GLN A 91 0.13 2.25 1.57
C GLN A 91 -0.82 1.05 1.58
N MET A 92 -1.46 0.76 0.45
CA MET A 92 -2.37 -0.37 0.29
C MET A 92 -1.60 -1.69 0.24
N GLU A 93 -0.47 -1.72 -0.48
CA GLU A 93 0.47 -2.84 -0.52
C GLU A 93 1.00 -3.19 0.86
N ASN A 94 1.42 -2.19 1.65
CA ASN A 94 1.86 -2.41 3.02
C ASN A 94 0.75 -3.01 3.91
N ARG A 95 -0.50 -2.54 3.75
CA ARG A 95 -1.65 -3.12 4.48
C ARG A 95 -1.99 -4.52 4.00
N LEU A 96 -1.84 -4.82 2.71
CA LEU A 96 -2.07 -6.13 2.13
C LEU A 96 -1.04 -7.14 2.64
N GLU A 97 0.23 -6.75 2.77
CA GLU A 97 1.30 -7.57 3.31
C GLU A 97 0.99 -8.02 4.76
N VAL A 98 0.56 -7.08 5.61
CA VAL A 98 0.12 -7.39 6.97
C VAL A 98 -1.10 -8.31 6.97
N LEU A 99 -2.08 -8.07 6.08
CA LEU A 99 -3.28 -8.90 5.93
C LEU A 99 -3.00 -10.30 5.40
N ASN A 100 -1.97 -10.49 4.57
CA ASN A 100 -1.54 -11.81 4.10
C ASN A 100 -0.75 -12.58 5.16
N GLN A 101 -0.11 -11.88 6.11
CA GLN A 101 0.50 -12.50 7.28
C GLN A 101 -0.53 -12.90 8.35
N LEU A 102 -1.75 -12.36 8.26
CA LEU A 102 -2.88 -12.77 9.10
C LEU A 102 -3.54 -14.01 8.48
N PRO A 103 -3.81 -15.08 9.26
CA PRO A 103 -4.61 -16.19 8.78
C PRO A 103 -6.00 -15.67 8.39
N SER A 104 -6.49 -16.05 7.21
CA SER A 104 -7.75 -15.55 6.69
C SER A 104 -8.91 -15.94 7.62
N ASN A 105 -9.91 -15.06 7.78
CA ASN A 105 -11.13 -15.39 8.53
C ASN A 105 -11.75 -16.73 8.07
N THR A 106 -11.58 -17.10 6.80
CA THR A 106 -11.98 -18.40 6.27
C THR A 106 -11.19 -19.57 6.87
N GLU A 107 -9.89 -19.44 7.04
CA GLU A 107 -9.02 -20.45 7.65
C GLU A 107 -9.28 -20.58 9.15
N ILE A 108 -9.55 -19.46 9.84
CA ILE A 108 -9.92 -19.44 11.26
C ILE A 108 -11.27 -20.17 11.46
N ILE A 109 -12.25 -19.94 10.57
CA ILE A 109 -13.57 -20.58 10.64
C ILE A 109 -13.51 -22.06 10.27
N GLU A 110 -12.70 -22.44 9.28
CA GLU A 110 -12.49 -23.85 8.90
C GLU A 110 -11.81 -24.64 10.02
N LYS A 111 -10.78 -24.04 10.64
CA LYS A 111 -10.07 -24.62 11.80
C LYS A 111 -10.88 -24.58 13.09
N ALA A 112 -11.87 -23.68 13.20
CA ALA A 112 -12.87 -23.70 14.28
C ALA A 112 -13.93 -24.77 14.12
N LYS A 113 -14.35 -25.03 12.88
CA LYS A 113 -15.23 -26.15 12.56
C LYS A 113 -14.59 -27.52 12.82
N SER A 114 -13.26 -27.63 12.73
CA SER A 114 -12.54 -28.89 13.03
C SER A 114 -12.45 -29.23 14.53
N GLY A 115 -13.10 -28.45 15.41
CA GLY A 115 -13.31 -28.82 16.82
C GLY A 115 -12.12 -28.62 17.75
N THR A 116 -11.02 -28.00 17.29
CA THR A 116 -9.82 -27.73 18.11
C THR A 116 -9.71 -26.27 18.59
N ALA A 117 -10.55 -25.35 18.09
CA ALA A 117 -10.29 -23.91 18.16
C ALA A 117 -10.84 -23.13 19.36
N ILE A 118 -10.97 -23.72 20.54
CA ILE A 118 -11.30 -22.90 21.73
C ILE A 118 -10.19 -21.87 22.03
N ASN A 119 -8.99 -21.99 21.45
CA ASN A 119 -7.83 -21.15 21.79
C ASN A 119 -7.15 -20.43 20.61
N SER A 120 -7.63 -20.50 19.36
CA SER A 120 -6.83 -19.99 18.23
C SER A 120 -6.55 -18.47 18.29
N ALA A 121 -7.48 -17.66 18.80
CA ALA A 121 -7.23 -16.22 19.00
C ALA A 121 -6.33 -15.94 20.19
N ALA A 122 -6.40 -16.77 21.23
CA ALA A 122 -5.51 -16.71 22.38
C ALA A 122 -4.07 -17.10 21.98
N ASP A 123 -3.91 -18.13 21.14
CA ASP A 123 -2.63 -18.57 20.58
C ASP A 123 -2.01 -17.49 19.68
N VAL A 124 -2.82 -16.83 18.84
CA VAL A 124 -2.38 -15.69 17.99
C VAL A 124 -1.95 -14.50 18.83
N TRP A 125 -2.72 -14.15 19.87
CA TRP A 125 -2.37 -13.06 20.77
C TRP A 125 -1.12 -13.38 21.61
N GLN A 126 -0.98 -14.63 22.04
CA GLN A 126 0.22 -15.11 22.72
C GLN A 126 1.45 -15.02 21.81
N HIS A 127 1.32 -15.40 20.54
CA HIS A 127 2.39 -15.25 19.56
C HIS A 127 2.79 -13.77 19.38
N LEU A 128 1.83 -12.87 19.22
CA LEU A 128 2.09 -11.42 19.09
C LEU A 128 2.80 -10.86 20.33
N GLN A 129 2.40 -11.28 21.53
CA GLN A 129 3.01 -10.84 22.77
C GLN A 129 4.46 -11.32 22.90
N LEU A 130 4.71 -12.60 22.58
CA LEU A 130 6.06 -13.16 22.55
C LEU A 130 6.93 -12.45 21.52
N GLN A 131 6.42 -12.20 20.32
CA GLN A 131 7.13 -11.48 19.27
C GLN A 131 7.53 -10.07 19.72
N LYS A 132 6.60 -9.30 20.30
CA LYS A 132 6.89 -7.96 20.82
C LYS A 132 7.96 -7.97 21.93
N GLN A 133 7.93 -8.98 22.79
CA GLN A 133 8.95 -9.14 23.83
C GLN A 133 10.32 -9.49 23.22
N VAL A 134 10.36 -10.32 22.19
CA VAL A 134 11.57 -10.65 21.43
C VAL A 134 12.13 -9.41 20.73
N GLU A 135 11.32 -8.62 20.02
CA GLU A 135 11.76 -7.38 19.35
C GLU A 135 12.35 -6.36 20.34
N THR A 136 11.72 -6.22 21.53
CA THR A 136 12.23 -5.35 22.59
C THR A 136 13.56 -5.86 23.16
N ASN A 137 13.66 -7.18 23.35
CA ASN A 137 14.89 -7.81 23.82
C ASN A 137 16.01 -7.71 22.78
N GLU A 138 15.72 -7.88 21.49
CA GLU A 138 16.67 -7.72 20.40
C GLU A 138 17.24 -6.30 20.37
N THR A 139 16.38 -5.29 20.47
CA THR A 139 16.80 -3.89 20.60
C THR A 139 17.64 -3.65 21.87
N GLY A 140 17.26 -4.28 22.98
CA GLY A 140 18.02 -4.20 24.24
C GLY A 140 19.40 -4.84 24.14
N ILE A 141 19.49 -6.00 23.48
CA ILE A 141 20.74 -6.74 23.22
C ILE A 141 21.63 -5.94 22.27
N GLU A 142 21.08 -5.33 21.22
CA GLU A 142 21.84 -4.46 20.31
C GLU A 142 22.48 -3.28 21.05
N LYS A 143 21.72 -2.62 21.93
CA LYS A 143 22.26 -1.55 22.80
C LYS A 143 23.31 -2.07 23.76
N ALA A 144 23.09 -3.24 24.37
CA ALA A 144 24.08 -3.86 25.26
C ALA A 144 25.37 -4.21 24.51
N LEU A 145 25.27 -4.72 23.28
CA LEU A 145 26.41 -4.99 22.41
C LEU A 145 27.16 -3.71 22.06
N SER A 146 26.46 -2.62 21.75
CA SER A 146 27.07 -1.30 21.53
C SER A 146 27.83 -0.84 22.77
N LEU A 147 27.25 -0.96 23.96
CA LEU A 147 27.90 -0.55 25.20
C LEU A 147 29.13 -1.42 25.51
N ILE A 148 29.08 -2.72 25.20
CA ILE A 148 30.22 -3.61 25.32
C ILE A 148 31.34 -3.20 24.36
N ASP A 149 31.02 -2.84 23.10
CA ASP A 149 32.02 -2.35 22.14
C ASP A 149 32.67 -1.04 22.63
N ASP A 150 31.87 -0.11 23.15
CA ASP A 150 32.36 1.13 23.75
C ASP A 150 33.32 0.87 24.93
N LEU A 151 32.96 -0.05 25.83
CA LEU A 151 33.82 -0.44 26.96
C LEU A 151 35.12 -1.12 26.49
N LEU A 152 35.04 -2.02 25.50
CA LEU A 152 36.23 -2.67 24.94
C LEU A 152 37.15 -1.65 24.26
N ARG A 153 36.59 -0.63 23.63
CA ARG A 153 37.35 0.50 23.07
C ARG A 153 38.01 1.31 24.17
N GLU A 154 37.29 1.67 25.23
CA GLU A 154 37.84 2.41 26.35
C GLU A 154 38.97 1.66 27.07
N ILE A 155 38.84 0.34 27.24
CA ILE A 155 39.90 -0.51 27.82
C ILE A 155 41.17 -0.47 26.95
N ARG A 156 41.03 -0.54 25.61
CA ARG A 156 42.18 -0.43 24.70
C ARG A 156 42.85 0.94 24.83
N ASP A 157 42.07 2.01 24.85
CA ASP A 157 42.59 3.38 24.98
C ASP A 157 43.24 3.62 26.35
N LEU A 158 42.68 3.05 27.42
CA LEU A 158 43.28 3.08 28.76
C LEU A 158 44.61 2.33 28.78
N LYS A 159 44.71 1.18 28.11
CA LYS A 159 45.95 0.41 28.04
C LYS A 159 47.05 1.17 27.32
N VAL A 160 46.74 1.82 26.20
CA VAL A 160 47.69 2.69 25.48
C VAL A 160 48.16 3.84 26.37
N ARG A 161 47.23 4.48 27.10
CA ARG A 161 47.57 5.54 28.06
C ARG A 161 48.45 5.04 29.21
N GLN A 162 48.19 3.84 29.73
CA GLN A 162 49.01 3.21 30.76
C GLN A 162 50.44 2.95 30.26
N GLU A 163 50.59 2.40 29.05
CA GLU A 163 51.90 2.18 28.44
C GLU A 163 52.66 3.48 28.20
N GLN A 164 51.96 4.55 27.81
CA GLN A 164 52.57 5.87 27.67
C GLN A 164 53.03 6.43 29.02
N MET A 165 52.18 6.35 30.05
CA MET A 165 52.51 6.81 31.39
C MET A 165 53.71 6.06 31.99
N GLU A 166 53.83 4.76 31.71
CA GLU A 166 54.99 3.97 32.14
C GLU A 166 56.29 4.44 31.46
N LYS A 167 56.23 4.84 30.18
CA LYS A 167 57.37 5.43 29.48
C LYS A 167 57.75 6.79 30.07
N ASP A 168 56.76 7.66 30.30
CA ASP A 168 56.98 8.99 30.87
C ASP A 168 57.61 8.89 32.28
N MET A 169 57.13 7.93 33.09
CA MET A 169 57.67 7.68 34.43
C MET A 169 59.13 7.19 34.38
N LYS A 170 59.49 6.31 33.43
CA LYS A 170 60.88 5.89 33.20
C LYS A 170 61.77 7.08 32.80
N GLN A 171 61.29 7.93 31.89
CA GLN A 171 62.05 9.12 31.48
C GLN A 171 62.29 10.09 32.65
N PHE A 172 61.28 10.33 33.49
CA PHE A 172 61.46 11.17 34.68
C PHE A 172 62.43 10.56 35.70
N THR A 173 62.38 9.24 35.92
CA THR A 173 63.34 8.59 36.81
C THR A 173 64.76 8.67 36.28
N ASP A 174 64.96 8.52 34.97
CA ASP A 174 66.28 8.64 34.34
C ASP A 174 66.82 10.07 34.48
N GLN A 175 66.00 11.08 34.17
CA GLN A 175 66.37 12.50 34.34
C GLN A 175 66.71 12.87 35.80
N ALA A 176 65.98 12.31 36.78
CA ALA A 176 66.28 12.53 38.19
C ALA A 176 67.60 11.87 38.62
N GLY A 177 67.93 10.69 38.06
CA GLY A 177 69.22 10.03 38.27
C GLY A 177 70.40 10.82 37.71
N ASP A 178 70.24 11.39 36.51
CA ASP A 178 71.26 12.24 35.88
C ASP A 178 71.55 13.49 36.71
N LEU A 179 70.50 14.15 37.26
CA LEU A 179 70.66 15.31 38.15
C LEU A 179 71.33 14.98 39.48
N SER A 180 71.21 13.75 39.98
CA SER A 180 71.86 13.32 41.22
C SER A 180 73.34 12.94 41.05
N SER A 181 73.83 12.79 39.82
CA SER A 181 75.22 12.41 39.53
C SER A 181 76.15 13.58 39.18
N ILE A 182 75.62 14.81 39.18
CA ILE A 182 76.36 16.08 38.99
C ILE A 182 76.63 16.72 40.35
#